data_AF-A0AAW8NIT1-F1
#
_entry.id   AF-A0AAW8NIT1-F1
#
_cell.length_a   1.000
_cell.length_b   1.000
_cell.length_c   1.000
_cell.angle_alpha   90.00
_cell.angle_beta   90.00
_cell.angle_gamma   90.00
#
_symmetry.space_group_name_H-M   'P 1'
#
loop_
_entity.id
_entity.type
_entity.pdbx_description
1 polymer ?
#
loop_
_entity_poly.entity_id
_entity_poly.type
_entity_poly.pdbx_seq_one_letter_code
_entity_poly.pdbx_strand_id
1 'polypeptide(L)'
;MITSQQPVVLTSSSIDSTDEDVVEANVGIVDAMHAALLRTEEMSPVAVRSYYVDFYLAQALEGGFAQYVFTAFDRSETDTLVREGMAGMGAPAHLDLFNRAVEAFDDLSEEDEERYLDGGLDEDSEEIPDGVLRMEELDGEFEELLERENITALNAAWLRSQAELLVLDDEEVGAYIERRASMISDLQERQAQADTEMIGA
;
A
#
# COMPACT_ATOMS: atom_id res chain seq x y z
N MET A 1 -16.02 23.42 5.55
CA MET A 1 -15.35 22.15 5.25
C MET A 1 -16.40 21.19 4.75
N ILE A 2 -16.36 20.81 3.48
CA ILE A 2 -17.16 19.67 3.02
C ILE A 2 -16.30 18.44 3.34
N THR A 3 -16.51 17.88 4.53
CA THR A 3 -15.98 16.58 4.98
C THR A 3 -16.86 15.46 4.41
N SER A 4 -17.06 15.44 3.09
CA SER A 4 -17.55 14.23 2.42
C SER A 4 -16.31 13.50 1.93
N GLN A 5 -15.94 12.42 2.62
CA GLN A 5 -14.90 11.51 2.13
C GLN A 5 -15.24 11.12 0.68
N GLN A 6 -14.24 11.08 -0.20
CA GLN A 6 -14.52 10.72 -1.59
C GLN A 6 -15.03 9.29 -1.68
N PRO A 7 -15.89 8.97 -2.65
CA PRO A 7 -16.22 7.59 -2.95
C PRO A 7 -14.97 6.84 -3.44
N VAL A 8 -14.97 5.52 -3.29
CA VAL A 8 -14.08 4.67 -4.10
C VAL A 8 -14.49 4.83 -5.57
N VAL A 9 -13.50 4.93 -6.45
CA VAL A 9 -13.69 5.00 -7.89
C VAL A 9 -13.10 3.76 -8.52
N LEU A 10 -13.86 3.08 -9.37
CA LEU A 10 -13.38 1.99 -10.21
C LEU A 10 -13.79 2.26 -11.66
N THR A 11 -13.14 1.58 -12.61
CA THR A 11 -13.53 1.63 -14.02
C THR A 11 -14.61 0.60 -14.32
N SER A 12 -15.46 0.89 -15.31
CA SER A 12 -16.43 -0.06 -15.83
C SER A 12 -15.75 -1.31 -16.42
N SER A 13 -14.53 -1.16 -16.93
CA SER A 13 -13.69 -2.26 -17.40
C SER A 13 -13.17 -3.18 -16.29
N SER A 14 -12.84 -2.65 -15.11
CA SER A 14 -12.25 -3.44 -14.03
C SER A 14 -13.29 -4.14 -13.15
N ILE A 15 -14.46 -3.52 -12.91
CA ILE A 15 -15.42 -4.03 -11.93
C ILE A 15 -15.90 -5.46 -12.22
N ASP A 16 -16.05 -5.82 -13.49
CA ASP A 16 -16.48 -7.13 -13.97
C ASP A 16 -15.30 -8.06 -14.35
N SER A 17 -14.06 -7.63 -14.12
CA SER A 17 -12.84 -8.39 -14.43
C SER A 17 -12.32 -9.19 -13.23
N THR A 18 -11.06 -9.63 -13.28
CA THR A 18 -10.41 -10.39 -12.18
C THR A 18 -10.24 -9.54 -10.93
N ASP A 19 -9.87 -10.17 -9.81
CA ASP A 19 -9.62 -9.46 -8.56
C ASP A 19 -8.36 -8.60 -8.66
N GLU A 20 -7.34 -9.10 -9.36
CA GLU A 20 -6.11 -8.38 -9.69
C GLU A 20 -6.41 -7.10 -10.47
N ASP A 21 -7.23 -7.20 -11.53
CA ASP A 21 -7.56 -6.04 -12.38
C ASP A 21 -8.32 -4.95 -11.59
N VAL A 22 -9.12 -5.32 -10.59
CA VAL A 22 -9.81 -4.35 -9.72
C VAL A 22 -8.84 -3.63 -8.80
N VAL A 23 -7.91 -4.37 -8.19
CA VAL A 23 -6.90 -3.78 -7.32
C VAL A 23 -5.97 -2.89 -8.13
N GLU A 24 -5.51 -3.35 -9.31
CA GLU A 24 -4.67 -2.59 -10.23
C GLU A 24 -5.38 -1.31 -10.70
N ALA A 25 -6.68 -1.37 -11.02
CA ALA A 25 -7.44 -0.18 -11.37
C ALA A 25 -7.51 0.84 -10.23
N ASN A 26 -7.72 0.39 -8.99
CA ASN A 26 -7.67 1.28 -7.82
C ASN A 26 -6.27 1.90 -7.66
N VAL A 27 -5.21 1.10 -7.84
CA VAL A 27 -3.83 1.57 -7.77
C VAL A 27 -3.55 2.67 -8.79
N GLY A 28 -3.89 2.42 -10.05
CA GLY A 28 -3.72 3.40 -11.12
C GLY A 28 -4.50 4.70 -10.89
N ILE A 29 -5.70 4.62 -10.30
CA ILE A 29 -6.50 5.80 -9.94
C ILE A 29 -5.83 6.59 -8.80
N VAL A 30 -5.37 5.92 -7.74
CA VAL A 30 -4.70 6.57 -6.61
C VAL A 30 -3.38 7.21 -7.05
N ASP A 31 -2.59 6.53 -7.88
CA ASP A 31 -1.36 7.09 -8.46
C ASP A 31 -1.66 8.32 -9.33
N ALA A 32 -2.69 8.26 -10.17
CA ALA A 32 -3.11 9.41 -10.98
C ALA A 32 -3.58 10.59 -10.12
N MET A 33 -4.22 10.32 -8.96
CA MET A 33 -4.57 11.37 -8.00
C MET A 33 -3.34 12.00 -7.34
N HIS A 34 -2.34 11.21 -6.95
CA HIS A 34 -1.06 11.72 -6.45
C HIS A 34 -0.32 12.54 -7.51
N ALA A 35 -0.29 12.08 -8.76
CA ALA A 35 0.28 12.83 -9.88
C ALA A 35 -0.45 14.17 -10.13
N ALA A 36 -1.74 14.23 -9.82
CA ALA A 36 -2.54 15.45 -9.81
C ALA A 36 -2.43 16.28 -8.51
N LEU A 37 -1.48 15.93 -7.63
CA LEU A 37 -1.16 16.59 -6.36
C LEU A 37 -2.28 16.56 -5.31
N LEU A 38 -3.20 15.61 -5.41
CA LEU A 38 -4.10 15.31 -4.29
C LEU A 38 -3.28 14.65 -3.17
N ARG A 39 -3.55 15.04 -1.93
CA ARG A 39 -3.04 14.36 -0.75
C ARG A 39 -3.96 13.22 -0.35
N THR A 40 -3.42 12.25 0.38
CA THR A 40 -4.12 11.06 0.88
C THR A 40 -5.44 11.39 1.60
N GLU A 41 -5.48 12.44 2.42
CA GLU A 41 -6.68 12.84 3.18
C GLU A 41 -7.75 13.48 2.30
N GLU A 42 -7.40 13.88 1.09
CA GLU A 42 -8.32 14.41 0.10
C GLU A 42 -8.96 13.29 -0.71
N MET A 43 -8.50 12.04 -0.61
CA MET A 43 -8.98 10.88 -1.37
C MET A 43 -9.99 10.03 -0.57
N SER A 44 -10.42 8.90 -1.13
CA SER A 44 -11.20 7.89 -0.41
C SER A 44 -10.29 7.13 0.56
N PRO A 45 -10.57 7.08 1.87
CA PRO A 45 -9.75 6.32 2.81
C PRO A 45 -9.72 4.82 2.47
N VAL A 46 -10.79 4.27 1.90
CA VAL A 46 -10.82 2.87 1.46
C VAL A 46 -9.88 2.65 0.27
N ALA A 47 -9.92 3.52 -0.74
CA ALA A 47 -9.06 3.43 -1.93
C ALA A 47 -7.58 3.52 -1.54
N VAL A 48 -7.25 4.45 -0.66
CA VAL A 48 -5.91 4.64 -0.11
C VAL A 48 -5.44 3.40 0.65
N ARG A 49 -6.26 2.88 1.58
CA ARG A 49 -5.85 1.71 2.37
C ARG A 49 -5.71 0.46 1.50
N SER A 50 -6.59 0.29 0.51
CA SER A 50 -6.46 -0.75 -0.53
C SER A 50 -5.14 -0.62 -1.28
N TYR A 51 -4.76 0.61 -1.67
CA TYR A 51 -3.50 0.91 -2.36
C TYR A 51 -2.29 0.51 -1.51
N TYR A 52 -2.27 0.88 -0.22
CA TYR A 52 -1.14 0.56 0.64
C TYR A 52 -1.03 -0.92 1.00
N VAL A 53 -2.15 -1.66 1.07
CA VAL A 53 -2.12 -3.12 1.22
C VAL A 53 -1.55 -3.78 -0.03
N ASP A 54 -1.91 -3.32 -1.22
CA ASP A 54 -1.33 -3.81 -2.48
C ASP A 54 0.17 -3.46 -2.59
N PHE A 55 0.56 -2.25 -2.21
CA PHE A 55 1.97 -1.83 -2.10
C PHE A 55 2.75 -2.78 -1.18
N TYR A 56 2.26 -3.04 0.03
CA TYR A 56 2.91 -3.98 0.97
C TYR A 56 3.03 -5.37 0.35
N LEU A 57 1.96 -5.90 -0.23
CA LEU A 57 1.94 -7.20 -0.89
C LEU A 57 3.00 -7.28 -2.01
N ALA A 58 3.06 -6.27 -2.87
CA ALA A 58 4.02 -6.20 -3.96
C ALA A 58 5.47 -6.18 -3.45
N GLN A 59 5.77 -5.39 -2.43
CA GLN A 59 7.12 -5.34 -1.84
C GLN A 59 7.49 -6.67 -1.16
N ALA A 60 6.57 -7.24 -0.38
CA ALA A 60 6.79 -8.52 0.30
C ALA A 60 7.03 -9.67 -0.68
N LEU A 61 6.33 -9.67 -1.82
CA LEU A 61 6.55 -10.65 -2.89
C LEU A 61 7.87 -10.45 -3.65
N GLU A 62 8.37 -9.21 -3.73
CA GLU A 62 9.61 -8.90 -4.47
C GLU A 62 10.86 -9.20 -3.63
N GLY A 63 10.83 -8.96 -2.32
CA GLY A 63 12.00 -9.16 -1.45
C GLY A 63 11.67 -9.22 0.04
N GLY A 64 10.52 -9.78 0.40
CA GLY A 64 10.12 -9.99 1.79
C GLY A 64 9.83 -8.68 2.54
N PHE A 65 9.74 -8.79 3.86
CA PHE A 65 9.50 -7.63 4.72
C PHE A 65 10.65 -6.61 4.65
N ALA A 66 11.89 -7.04 4.38
CA ALA A 66 13.04 -6.17 4.13
C ALA A 66 12.79 -5.17 2.98
N GLN A 67 12.30 -5.65 1.84
CA GLN A 67 11.97 -4.82 0.69
C GLN A 67 10.85 -3.81 1.01
N TYR A 68 9.87 -4.21 1.82
CA TYR A 68 8.82 -3.31 2.30
C TYR A 68 9.40 -2.19 3.18
N VAL A 69 10.22 -2.53 4.18
CA VAL A 69 10.85 -1.55 5.08
C VAL A 69 11.70 -0.56 4.29
N PHE A 70 12.48 -1.03 3.33
CA PHE A 70 13.36 -0.18 2.52
C PHE A 70 12.58 0.81 1.65
N THR A 71 11.44 0.38 1.09
CA THR A 71 10.66 1.19 0.14
C THR A 71 9.65 2.11 0.81
N ALA A 72 9.20 1.81 2.04
CA ALA A 72 8.22 2.62 2.75
C ALA A 72 8.80 3.98 3.17
N PHE A 73 8.30 5.08 2.57
CA PHE A 73 8.79 6.43 2.83
C PHE A 73 8.57 6.91 4.28
N ASP A 74 7.37 6.70 4.83
CA ASP A 74 7.05 6.87 6.25
C ASP A 74 6.43 5.56 6.74
N ARG A 75 7.28 4.64 7.23
CA ARG A 75 6.85 3.30 7.65
C ARG A 75 5.78 3.34 8.74
N SER A 76 5.84 4.30 9.67
CA SER A 76 4.84 4.40 10.75
C SER A 76 3.44 4.72 10.22
N GLU A 77 3.35 5.70 9.32
CA GLU A 77 2.09 6.04 8.66
C GLU A 77 1.63 4.93 7.70
N THR A 78 2.57 4.39 6.91
CA THR A 78 2.30 3.31 5.94
C THR A 78 1.78 2.05 6.65
N ASP A 79 2.41 1.63 7.74
CA ASP A 79 1.97 0.49 8.54
C ASP A 79 0.55 0.68 9.07
N THR A 80 0.20 1.91 9.46
CA THR A 80 -1.14 2.23 9.94
C THR A 80 -2.16 2.03 8.82
N LEU A 81 -1.87 2.52 7.61
CA LEU A 81 -2.74 2.36 6.44
C LEU A 81 -2.86 0.88 6.01
N VAL A 82 -1.77 0.12 6.06
CA VAL A 82 -1.77 -1.34 5.80
C VAL A 82 -2.65 -2.06 6.81
N ARG A 83 -2.48 -1.80 8.12
CA ARG A 83 -3.28 -2.44 9.18
C ARG A 83 -4.77 -2.12 9.03
N GLU A 84 -5.11 -0.86 8.83
CA GLU A 84 -6.50 -0.43 8.65
C GLU A 84 -7.11 -1.02 7.37
N GLY A 85 -6.31 -1.17 6.31
CA GLY A 85 -6.71 -1.84 5.07
C GLY A 85 -7.02 -3.31 5.28
N MET A 86 -6.06 -4.08 5.83
CA MET A 86 -6.25 -5.51 6.11
C MET A 86 -7.43 -5.76 7.05
N ALA A 87 -7.59 -4.95 8.09
CA ALA A 87 -8.74 -5.01 8.98
C ALA A 87 -10.06 -4.70 8.24
N GLY A 88 -10.05 -3.67 7.38
CA GLY A 88 -11.22 -3.22 6.62
C GLY A 88 -11.71 -4.24 5.60
N MET A 89 -10.79 -4.89 4.88
CA MET A 89 -11.12 -5.94 3.90
C MET A 89 -11.38 -7.31 4.51
N GLY A 90 -11.09 -7.48 5.81
CA GLY A 90 -11.29 -8.74 6.52
C GLY A 90 -10.22 -9.78 6.20
N ALA A 91 -8.95 -9.38 6.21
CA ALA A 91 -7.77 -10.24 6.09
C ALA A 91 -7.07 -10.42 7.46
N PRO A 92 -7.70 -11.13 8.43
CA PRO A 92 -7.19 -11.21 9.79
C PRO A 92 -5.88 -11.99 9.91
N ALA A 93 -5.62 -12.98 9.05
CA ALA A 93 -4.39 -13.76 9.15
C ALA A 93 -3.19 -12.96 8.63
N HIS A 94 -3.37 -12.23 7.52
CA HIS A 94 -2.34 -11.30 7.04
C HIS A 94 -2.10 -10.16 8.02
N LEU A 95 -3.15 -9.64 8.65
CA LEU A 95 -3.01 -8.61 9.69
C LEU A 95 -2.20 -9.11 10.90
N ASP A 96 -2.47 -10.33 11.37
CA ASP A 96 -1.70 -10.94 12.47
C ASP A 96 -0.22 -11.10 12.10
N LEU A 97 0.06 -11.65 10.91
CA LEU A 97 1.42 -11.84 10.43
C LEU A 97 2.16 -10.51 10.27
N PHE A 98 1.52 -9.50 9.67
CA PHE A 98 2.09 -8.16 9.50
C PHE A 98 2.46 -7.54 10.85
N ASN A 99 1.59 -7.65 11.87
CA ASN A 99 1.89 -7.13 13.20
C ASN A 99 3.08 -7.83 13.85
N ARG A 100 3.19 -9.16 13.68
CA ARG A 100 4.32 -9.94 14.18
C ARG A 100 5.62 -9.59 13.47
N ALA A 101 5.58 -9.33 12.16
CA ALA A 101 6.73 -8.88 11.38
C ALA A 101 7.19 -7.48 11.79
N VAL A 102 6.25 -6.54 11.98
CA VAL A 102 6.58 -5.21 12.50
C VAL A 102 7.20 -5.30 13.90
N GLU A 103 6.60 -6.05 14.82
CA GLU A 103 7.12 -6.22 16.18
C GLU A 103 8.51 -6.87 16.18
N ALA A 104 8.69 -7.95 15.41
CA ALA A 104 9.98 -8.64 15.32
C ALA A 104 11.07 -7.73 14.73
N PHE A 105 10.75 -6.94 13.69
CA PHE A 105 11.68 -6.00 13.09
C PHE A 105 12.05 -4.87 14.06
N ASP A 106 11.06 -4.28 14.74
CA ASP A 106 11.26 -3.17 15.68
C ASP A 106 12.07 -3.58 16.93
N ASP A 107 12.07 -4.87 17.25
CA ASP A 107 12.86 -5.46 18.35
C ASP A 107 14.30 -5.83 17.94
N LEU A 108 14.68 -5.73 16.66
CA LEU A 108 16.04 -5.99 16.21
C LEU A 108 17.03 -4.98 16.79
N SER A 109 18.27 -5.43 16.99
CA SER A 109 19.38 -4.50 17.20
C SER A 109 19.76 -3.82 15.89
N GLU A 110 20.39 -2.65 15.94
CA GLU A 110 20.87 -1.95 14.72
C GLU A 110 21.76 -2.85 13.83
N GLU A 111 22.58 -3.73 14.45
CA GLU A 111 23.44 -4.68 13.73
C GLU A 111 22.64 -5.80 13.07
N ASP A 112 21.60 -6.31 13.74
CA ASP A 112 20.73 -7.35 13.18
C ASP A 112 19.82 -6.78 12.08
N GLU A 113 19.37 -5.54 12.22
CA GLU A 113 18.62 -4.81 11.20
C GLU A 113 19.44 -4.66 9.91
N GLU A 114 20.66 -4.13 10.00
CA GLU A 114 21.57 -4.00 8.85
C GLU A 114 21.80 -5.37 8.20
N ARG A 115 22.03 -6.41 9.02
CA ARG A 115 22.23 -7.77 8.53
C ARG A 115 21.01 -8.32 7.79
N TYR A 116 19.80 -8.15 8.32
CA TYR A 116 18.58 -8.61 7.66
C TYR A 116 18.33 -7.84 6.35
N LEU A 117 18.47 -6.51 6.38
CA LEU A 117 18.23 -5.64 5.22
C LEU A 117 19.23 -5.87 4.08
N ASP A 118 20.46 -6.27 4.38
CA ASP A 118 21.46 -6.67 3.37
C ASP A 118 21.15 -8.06 2.72
N GLY A 119 19.99 -8.66 3.02
CA GLY A 119 19.56 -9.97 2.51
C GLY A 119 20.20 -11.14 3.26
N GLY A 120 20.44 -10.93 4.56
CA GLY A 120 21.39 -11.68 5.37
C GLY A 120 21.11 -13.18 5.50
N LEU A 121 21.85 -13.95 4.71
CA LEU A 121 22.50 -15.20 5.12
C LEU A 121 23.83 -15.28 4.38
N ASP A 122 24.89 -14.65 4.90
CA ASP A 122 26.24 -14.97 4.44
C ASP A 122 26.46 -16.46 4.76
N GLU A 123 26.50 -17.33 3.74
CA GLU A 123 26.69 -18.78 3.89
C GLU A 123 27.97 -19.11 4.69
N ASP A 124 28.90 -18.15 4.77
CA ASP A 124 30.17 -18.23 5.48
C ASP A 124 30.10 -17.77 6.96
N SER A 125 28.96 -17.25 7.44
CA SER A 125 28.80 -16.85 8.84
C SER A 125 28.41 -18.04 9.72
N GLU A 126 29.20 -18.32 10.76
CA GLU A 126 29.02 -19.50 11.62
C GLU A 126 27.73 -19.46 12.48
N GLU A 127 27.10 -18.29 12.67
CA GLU A 127 25.90 -18.13 13.50
C GLU A 127 25.01 -16.99 12.97
N ILE A 128 23.74 -17.30 12.69
CA ILE A 128 22.72 -16.32 12.30
C ILE A 128 22.05 -15.84 13.60
N PRO A 129 21.97 -14.53 13.86
CA PRO A 129 21.29 -14.02 15.04
C PRO A 129 19.82 -14.47 15.09
N ASP A 130 19.32 -14.81 16.28
CA ASP A 130 17.94 -15.30 16.47
C ASP A 130 16.88 -14.32 15.91
N GLY A 131 17.12 -13.01 16.00
CA GLY A 131 16.24 -11.98 15.45
C GLY A 131 16.15 -12.01 13.93
N VAL A 132 17.30 -12.14 13.25
CA VAL A 132 17.36 -12.26 11.77
C VAL A 132 16.68 -13.55 11.33
N LEU A 133 16.98 -14.68 11.99
CA LEU A 133 16.32 -15.95 11.72
C LEU A 133 14.80 -15.84 11.87
N ARG A 134 14.33 -15.11 12.89
CA ARG A 134 12.89 -14.89 13.10
C ARG A 134 12.23 -14.10 11.97
N MET A 135 12.92 -13.11 11.39
CA MET A 135 12.40 -12.37 10.23
C MET A 135 12.28 -13.28 9.00
N GLU A 136 13.29 -14.09 8.71
CA GLU A 136 13.27 -15.06 7.61
C GLU A 136 12.12 -16.10 7.78
N GLU A 137 11.89 -16.56 9.01
CA GLU A 137 10.75 -17.45 9.30
C GLU A 137 9.40 -16.76 9.02
N LEU A 138 9.27 -15.47 9.33
CA LEU A 138 8.05 -14.71 9.09
C LEU A 138 7.81 -14.45 7.60
N ASP A 139 8.87 -14.20 6.83
CA ASP A 139 8.79 -14.12 5.36
C ASP A 139 8.37 -15.47 4.75
N GLY A 140 8.88 -16.59 5.29
CA GLY A 140 8.41 -17.93 4.90
C GLY A 140 6.94 -18.19 5.26
N GLU A 141 6.51 -17.78 6.47
CA GLU A 141 5.10 -17.86 6.87
C GLU A 141 4.18 -17.05 5.94
N PHE A 142 4.67 -15.93 5.40
CA PHE A 142 3.92 -15.11 4.43
C PHE A 142 3.63 -15.85 3.13
N GLU A 143 4.63 -16.52 2.56
CA GLU A 143 4.46 -17.32 1.34
C GLU A 143 3.41 -18.44 1.53
N GLU A 144 3.47 -19.16 2.66
CA GLU A 144 2.49 -20.19 2.99
C GLU A 144 1.07 -19.62 3.18
N LEU A 145 0.97 -18.40 3.74
CA LEU A 145 -0.30 -17.76 4.02
C LEU A 145 -1.05 -17.37 2.75
N LEU A 146 -0.35 -16.99 1.67
CA LEU A 146 -0.94 -16.66 0.37
C LEU A 146 -1.76 -17.83 -0.21
N GLU A 147 -1.43 -19.08 0.11
CA GLU A 147 -2.20 -20.25 -0.31
C GLU A 147 -3.54 -20.40 0.43
N ARG A 148 -3.71 -19.73 1.57
CA ARG A 148 -4.82 -19.94 2.52
C ARG A 148 -5.74 -18.74 2.66
N GLU A 149 -5.19 -17.54 2.58
CA GLU A 149 -5.93 -16.27 2.63
C GLU A 149 -5.52 -15.42 1.41
N ASN A 150 -6.39 -15.41 0.38
CA ASN A 150 -6.17 -14.63 -0.82
C ASN A 150 -6.49 -13.15 -0.55
N ILE A 151 -5.47 -12.40 -0.13
CA ILE A 151 -5.59 -10.98 0.22
C ILE A 151 -6.01 -10.11 -0.97
N THR A 152 -5.59 -10.43 -2.19
CA THR A 152 -6.00 -9.70 -3.41
C THR A 152 -7.51 -9.84 -3.65
N ALA A 153 -8.06 -11.05 -3.50
CA ALA A 153 -9.49 -11.28 -3.61
C ALA A 153 -10.29 -10.56 -2.52
N LEU A 154 -9.79 -10.55 -1.28
CA LEU A 154 -10.40 -9.79 -0.18
C LEU A 154 -10.39 -8.28 -0.47
N ASN A 155 -9.28 -7.77 -0.98
CA ASN A 155 -9.12 -6.36 -1.33
C ASN A 155 -10.09 -5.94 -2.45
N ALA A 156 -10.15 -6.71 -3.54
CA ALA A 156 -11.08 -6.48 -4.63
C ALA A 156 -12.55 -6.54 -4.18
N ALA A 157 -12.91 -7.54 -3.36
CA ALA A 157 -14.26 -7.63 -2.80
C ALA A 157 -14.60 -6.42 -1.92
N TRP A 158 -13.64 -5.94 -1.12
CA TRP A 158 -13.82 -4.76 -0.28
C TRP A 158 -14.07 -3.51 -1.12
N LEU A 159 -13.28 -3.26 -2.16
CA LEU A 159 -13.48 -2.16 -3.11
C LEU A 159 -14.85 -2.20 -3.78
N ARG A 160 -15.26 -3.38 -4.30
CA ARG A 160 -16.56 -3.56 -4.97
C ARG A 160 -17.75 -3.38 -4.02
N SER A 161 -17.57 -3.64 -2.72
CA SER A 161 -18.65 -3.63 -1.73
C SER A 161 -19.02 -2.23 -1.21
N GLN A 162 -18.29 -1.19 -1.59
CA GLN A 162 -18.50 0.15 -1.04
C GLN A 162 -19.88 0.72 -1.43
N ALA A 163 -20.63 1.21 -0.43
CA ALA A 163 -22.00 1.67 -0.61
C ALA A 163 -22.13 2.88 -1.56
N GLU A 164 -21.09 3.70 -1.66
CA GLU A 164 -21.02 4.87 -2.53
C GLU A 164 -20.03 4.67 -3.69
N LEU A 165 -19.75 3.42 -4.09
CA LEU A 165 -18.86 3.11 -5.21
C LEU A 165 -19.26 3.89 -6.47
N LEU A 166 -18.33 4.67 -7.01
CA LEU A 166 -18.48 5.38 -8.27
C LEU A 166 -17.79 4.57 -9.37
N VAL A 167 -18.58 4.10 -10.34
CA VAL A 167 -18.07 3.42 -11.53
C VAL A 167 -18.04 4.42 -12.68
N LEU A 168 -16.87 4.61 -13.27
CA LEU A 168 -16.65 5.51 -14.41
C LEU A 168 -16.18 4.72 -15.63
N ASP A 169 -16.44 5.21 -16.83
CA ASP A 169 -15.72 4.70 -17.99
C ASP A 169 -14.24 5.10 -17.90
N ASP A 170 -13.34 4.31 -18.49
CA ASP A 170 -11.88 4.56 -18.44
C ASP A 170 -11.52 5.98 -18.93
N GLU A 171 -12.23 6.48 -19.94
CA GLU A 171 -12.06 7.83 -20.50
C GLU A 171 -12.52 8.95 -19.54
N GLU A 172 -13.40 8.65 -18.58
CA GLU A 172 -13.97 9.63 -17.65
C GLU A 172 -13.12 9.82 -16.38
N VAL A 173 -12.25 8.86 -16.06
CA VAL A 173 -11.39 8.90 -14.86
C VAL A 173 -10.52 10.16 -14.82
N GLY A 174 -9.89 10.52 -15.95
CA GLY A 174 -9.03 11.71 -16.03
C GLY A 174 -9.81 13.00 -15.73
N ALA A 175 -10.97 13.18 -16.36
CA ALA A 175 -11.82 14.34 -16.15
C ALA A 175 -12.39 14.41 -14.70
N TYR A 176 -12.62 13.26 -14.07
CA TYR A 176 -12.97 13.19 -12.66
C TYR A 176 -11.82 13.71 -11.78
N ILE A 177 -10.60 13.21 -11.97
CA ILE A 177 -9.42 13.61 -11.19
C ILE A 177 -9.12 15.10 -11.37
N GLU A 178 -9.14 15.62 -12.60
CA GLU A 178 -8.95 17.05 -12.88
C GLU A 178 -9.97 17.92 -12.13
N ARG A 179 -11.24 17.50 -12.12
CA ARG A 179 -12.28 18.19 -11.37
C ARG A 179 -11.98 18.15 -9.87
N ARG A 180 -11.52 17.02 -9.32
CA ARG A 180 -11.11 16.93 -7.91
C ARG A 180 -9.96 17.87 -7.60
N ALA A 181 -8.91 17.87 -8.41
CA ALA A 181 -7.75 18.74 -8.26
C ALA A 181 -8.16 20.23 -8.29
N SER A 182 -9.08 20.63 -9.17
CA SER A 182 -9.55 22.01 -9.27
C SER A 182 -10.25 22.55 -8.01
N MET A 183 -10.66 21.66 -7.09
CA MET A 183 -11.27 22.03 -5.81
C MET A 183 -10.24 22.21 -4.68
N ILE A 184 -8.97 21.86 -4.91
CA ILE A 184 -7.87 22.03 -3.95
C ILE A 184 -7.53 23.51 -3.87
N SER A 185 -7.57 24.06 -2.65
CA SER A 185 -7.43 25.50 -2.43
C SER A 185 -5.98 26.00 -2.58
N ASP A 186 -5.01 25.15 -2.27
CA ASP A 186 -3.57 25.41 -2.29
C ASP A 186 -2.86 24.77 -3.50
N LEU A 187 -3.59 24.35 -4.55
CA LEU A 187 -3.01 23.62 -5.69
C LEU A 187 -1.87 24.38 -6.37
N GLN A 188 -2.02 25.70 -6.56
CA GLN A 188 -0.96 26.53 -7.17
C GLN A 188 0.32 26.55 -6.33
N GLU A 189 0.21 26.54 -5.01
CA GLU A 189 1.36 26.50 -4.11
C GLU A 189 2.06 25.14 -4.21
N ARG A 190 1.28 24.05 -4.24
CA ARG A 190 1.81 22.68 -4.43
C ARG A 190 2.54 22.52 -5.77
N GLN A 191 1.97 23.06 -6.85
CA GLN A 191 2.61 23.05 -8.18
C GLN A 191 3.93 23.81 -8.19
N ALA A 192 3.96 25.01 -7.59
CA ALA A 192 5.18 25.80 -7.49
C ALA A 192 6.28 25.09 -6.67
N GLN A 193 5.88 24.36 -5.62
CA GLN A 193 6.80 23.54 -4.83
C GLN A 193 7.36 22.37 -5.65
N ALA A 194 6.50 21.60 -6.32
CA ALA A 194 6.91 20.47 -7.15
C ALA A 194 7.83 20.89 -8.30
N ASP A 195 7.53 22.01 -8.96
CA ASP A 195 8.39 22.57 -10.02
C ASP A 195 9.77 22.97 -9.48
N THR A 196 9.83 23.51 -8.26
CA THR A 196 11.09 23.90 -7.61
C THR A 196 11.94 22.67 -7.27
N GLU A 197 11.32 21.62 -6.75
CA GLU A 197 12.00 20.35 -6.43
C GLU A 197 12.53 19.66 -7.69
N MET A 198 11.77 19.69 -8.80
CA MET A 198 12.18 19.11 -10.07
C MET A 198 13.34 19.87 -10.75
N ILE A 199 13.43 21.19 -10.58
CA ILE A 199 14.53 22.01 -11.11
C ILE A 199 15.80 21.89 -10.23
N GLY A 200 15.64 21.47 -8.96
CA GLY A 200 16.72 21.31 -7.99
C GLY A 200 17.38 19.93 -7.94
N ALA A 201 16.74 18.90 -8.51
CA ALA A 201 17.25 17.53 -8.63
C ALA A 201 18.11 17.34 -9.90
#